data_AF-A0A2D6ZIW4-F1
#
_entry.id   AF-A0A2D6ZIW4-F1
#
_cell.length_a   1.000
_cell.length_b   1.000
_cell.length_c   1.000
_cell.angle_alpha   90.00
_cell.angle_beta   90.00
_cell.angle_gamma   90.00
#
_symmetry.space_group_name_H-M   'P 1'
#
loop_
_entity.id
_entity.type
_entity.pdbx_description
1 polymer ?
#
loop_
_entity_poly.entity_id
_entity_poly.type
_entity_poly.pdbx_seq_one_letter_code
_entity_poly.pdbx_strand_id
1 'polypeptide(L)'
;HHGHDHHGHDHNLRAAYLHVLADTLTSFLAIIALLASKFYGWNWMDPIMGIIGAVLITKWSIGLLKQSGNVLMDRQGPDLLIESVETAIKSTPNTPEIVDLHIWSIGPNIYSAAITVVSNKEINVGLIKSEMQKISGIAHTTVEIHLRGRH
;
A
#
# COMPACT_ATOMS: atom_id res chain seq x y z
N HIS A 1 25.98 -25.58 -2.48
CA HIS A 1 25.92 -24.53 -1.45
C HIS A 1 25.48 -23.25 -2.12
N HIS A 2 24.32 -22.68 -1.77
CA HIS A 2 24.01 -21.25 -1.78
C HIS A 2 22.62 -21.10 -1.14
N GLY A 3 22.60 -20.80 0.16
CA GLY A 3 21.40 -20.37 0.87
C GLY A 3 21.19 -18.88 0.59
N HIS A 4 20.03 -18.54 0.04
CA HIS A 4 19.57 -17.16 -0.03
C HIS A 4 18.68 -16.91 1.19
N ASP A 5 19.24 -16.24 2.18
CA ASP A 5 18.53 -15.76 3.36
C ASP A 5 17.63 -14.57 2.96
N HIS A 6 16.31 -14.84 2.87
CA HIS A 6 15.28 -13.83 2.65
C HIS A 6 14.90 -13.14 3.98
N HIS A 7 15.76 -12.27 4.52
CA HIS A 7 15.51 -11.51 5.77
C HIS A 7 14.69 -10.22 5.59
N GLY A 8 13.93 -10.08 4.51
CA GLY A 8 13.16 -8.85 4.21
C GLY A 8 11.69 -8.87 4.60
N HIS A 9 11.08 -10.05 4.76
CA HIS A 9 9.63 -10.16 4.96
C HIS A 9 9.18 -10.04 6.43
N ASP A 10 10.04 -10.38 7.38
CA ASP A 10 9.65 -10.43 8.79
C ASP A 10 9.49 -9.06 9.45
N HIS A 11 10.26 -8.04 9.03
CA HIS A 11 10.15 -6.71 9.65
C HIS A 11 8.83 -6.02 9.36
N ASN A 12 8.32 -6.15 8.14
CA ASN A 12 7.06 -5.52 7.76
C ASN A 12 5.87 -6.22 8.43
N LEU A 13 5.90 -7.55 8.51
CA LEU A 13 4.92 -8.34 9.23
C LEU A 13 4.97 -8.10 10.75
N ARG A 14 6.17 -8.00 11.31
CA ARG A 14 6.37 -7.69 12.74
C ARG A 14 5.92 -6.27 13.08
N ALA A 15 6.19 -5.29 12.22
CA ALA A 15 5.72 -3.93 12.37
C ALA A 15 4.18 -3.85 12.30
N ALA A 16 3.56 -4.53 11.33
CA ALA A 16 2.10 -4.63 11.23
C ALA A 16 1.49 -5.32 12.46
N TYR A 17 2.10 -6.40 12.94
CA TYR A 17 1.66 -7.12 14.14
C TYR A 17 1.75 -6.26 15.40
N LEU A 18 2.87 -5.56 15.60
CA LEU A 18 3.06 -4.63 16.72
C LEU A 18 2.09 -3.45 16.65
N HIS A 19 1.77 -2.97 15.44
CA HIS A 19 0.77 -1.92 15.25
C HIS A 19 -0.63 -2.38 15.66
N VAL A 20 -1.06 -3.57 15.22
CA VAL A 20 -2.35 -4.15 15.61
C VAL A 20 -2.42 -4.43 17.12
N LEU A 21 -1.33 -4.93 17.72
CA LEU A 21 -1.22 -5.11 19.17
C LEU A 21 -1.34 -3.79 19.93
N ALA A 22 -0.70 -2.72 19.45
CA ALA A 22 -0.79 -1.40 20.07
C ALA A 22 -2.21 -0.84 19.99
N ASP A 23 -2.88 -1.00 18.85
CA ASP A 23 -4.26 -0.54 18.65
C ASP A 23 -5.26 -1.31 19.51
N THR A 24 -5.11 -2.64 19.60
CA THR A 24 -5.96 -3.49 20.44
C THR A 24 -5.78 -3.20 21.93
N LEU A 25 -4.54 -3.04 22.40
CA LEU A 25 -4.25 -2.70 23.79
C LEU A 25 -4.80 -1.31 24.15
N THR A 26 -4.62 -0.34 23.26
CA THR A 26 -5.13 1.04 23.45
C THR A 26 -6.65 1.05 23.52
N SER A 27 -7.32 0.32 22.63
CA SER A 27 -8.79 0.20 22.62
C SER A 27 -9.29 -0.51 23.89
N PHE A 28 -8.61 -1.57 24.32
CA PHE A 28 -8.95 -2.31 25.53
C PHE A 28 -8.81 -1.45 26.80
N LEU A 29 -7.69 -0.72 26.94
CA LEU A 29 -7.48 0.19 28.06
C LEU A 29 -8.49 1.34 28.08
N ALA A 30 -8.88 1.85 26.91
CA ALA A 30 -9.90 2.88 26.81
C ALA A 30 -11.29 2.39 27.25
N ILE A 31 -11.67 1.16 26.88
CA ILE A 31 -12.92 0.54 27.35
C ILE A 31 -12.88 0.35 28.88
N ILE A 32 -11.77 -0.13 29.43
CA ILE A 32 -11.61 -0.27 30.89
C ILE A 32 -11.73 1.09 31.58
N ALA A 33 -11.12 2.16 31.04
CA ALA A 33 -11.22 3.50 31.60
C ALA A 33 -12.66 4.02 31.60
N LEU A 34 -13.41 3.80 30.52
CA LEU A 34 -14.83 4.16 30.42
C LEU A 34 -15.70 3.36 31.40
N LEU A 35 -15.45 2.06 31.54
CA LEU A 35 -16.19 1.20 32.47
C LEU A 35 -15.87 1.53 33.92
N ALA A 36 -14.59 1.66 34.27
CA ALA A 36 -14.13 2.03 35.60
C ALA A 36 -14.77 3.34 36.04
N SER A 37 -14.80 4.34 35.16
CA SER A 37 -15.56 5.55 35.42
C SER A 37 -17.04 5.26 35.67
N LYS A 38 -17.75 4.58 34.76
CA LYS A 38 -19.19 4.31 34.94
C LYS A 38 -19.54 3.72 36.32
N PHE A 39 -18.68 2.86 36.89
CA PHE A 39 -18.92 2.22 38.18
C PHE A 39 -18.57 3.08 39.41
N TYR A 40 -17.69 4.08 39.29
CA TYR A 40 -17.28 4.93 40.44
C TYR A 40 -18.30 6.03 40.81
N GLY A 41 -19.45 6.12 40.13
CA GLY A 41 -20.69 6.70 40.70
C GLY A 41 -20.67 8.19 41.04
N TRP A 42 -19.80 8.98 40.42
CA TRP A 42 -19.66 10.40 40.66
C TRP A 42 -20.46 11.21 39.62
N ASN A 43 -21.50 11.95 40.02
CA ASN A 43 -22.38 12.70 39.10
C ASN A 43 -21.66 13.77 38.23
N TRP A 44 -20.41 14.10 38.56
CA TRP A 44 -19.53 15.00 37.81
C TRP A 44 -18.67 14.28 36.77
N MET A 45 -18.73 12.95 36.72
CA MET A 45 -17.95 12.10 35.83
C MET A 45 -18.60 11.95 34.45
N ASP A 46 -19.91 12.18 34.32
CA ASP A 46 -20.62 12.15 33.04
C ASP A 46 -20.04 13.15 32.00
N PRO A 47 -19.84 14.43 32.34
CA PRO A 47 -19.17 15.39 31.46
C PRO A 47 -17.71 15.01 31.14
N ILE A 48 -16.97 14.50 32.14
CA ILE A 48 -15.57 14.09 31.99
C ILE A 48 -15.45 12.88 31.06
N MET A 49 -16.37 11.92 31.16
CA MET A 49 -16.45 10.77 30.27
C MET A 49 -16.78 11.17 28.84
N GLY A 50 -17.67 12.15 28.66
CA GLY A 50 -17.93 12.74 27.34
C GLY A 50 -16.67 13.32 26.71
N ILE A 51 -15.87 14.06 27.48
CA ILE A 51 -14.59 14.64 27.02
C ILE A 51 -13.57 13.54 26.69
N ILE A 52 -13.39 12.56 27.55
CA ILE A 52 -12.45 11.44 27.32
C ILE A 52 -12.87 10.64 26.08
N GLY A 53 -14.16 10.33 25.96
CA GLY A 53 -14.71 9.65 24.78
C GLY A 53 -14.52 10.46 23.50
N ALA A 54 -14.78 11.77 23.54
CA ALA A 54 -14.55 12.66 22.41
C ALA A 54 -13.07 12.70 22.00
N VAL A 55 -12.14 12.78 22.95
CA VAL A 55 -10.69 12.75 22.68
C VAL A 55 -10.26 11.42 22.07
N LEU A 56 -10.76 10.30 22.60
CA LEU A 56 -10.46 8.96 22.10
C LEU A 56 -10.95 8.77 20.66
N ILE A 57 -12.23 9.07 20.40
CA ILE A 57 -12.82 8.98 19.07
C ILE A 57 -12.08 9.91 18.11
N THR A 58 -11.80 11.16 18.52
CA THR A 58 -11.04 12.12 17.70
C THR A 58 -9.67 11.57 17.32
N LYS A 59 -8.90 11.01 18.28
CA LYS A 59 -7.60 10.40 17.98
C LYS A 59 -7.71 9.25 17.00
N TRP A 60 -8.72 8.39 17.18
CA TRP A 60 -8.96 7.26 16.30
C TRP A 60 -9.35 7.71 14.88
N SER A 61 -10.27 8.68 14.78
CA SER A 61 -10.68 9.28 13.51
C SER A 61 -9.50 9.96 12.79
N ILE A 62 -8.61 10.66 13.49
CA ILE A 62 -7.40 11.24 12.88
C ILE A 62 -6.45 10.14 12.37
N GLY A 63 -6.31 9.03 13.10
CA GLY A 63 -5.52 7.88 12.67
C GLY A 63 -6.06 7.28 11.37
N LEU A 64 -7.37 7.02 11.32
CA LEU A 64 -8.06 6.54 10.11
C LEU A 64 -7.92 7.53 8.95
N LEU A 65 -8.13 8.83 9.20
CA LEU A 65 -7.97 9.87 8.18
C LEU A 65 -6.55 9.94 7.63
N LYS A 66 -5.52 9.74 8.47
CA LYS A 66 -4.13 9.66 8.01
C LYS A 66 -3.85 8.39 7.23
N GLN A 67 -4.39 7.24 7.65
CA GLN A 67 -4.24 5.99 6.90
C GLN A 67 -4.92 6.08 5.53
N SER A 68 -6.19 6.48 5.47
CA SER A 68 -6.92 6.68 4.22
C SER A 68 -6.34 7.82 3.39
N GLY A 69 -5.93 8.91 4.03
CA GLY A 69 -5.29 10.06 3.39
C GLY A 69 -3.93 9.73 2.80
N ASN A 70 -3.11 8.94 3.48
CA ASN A 70 -1.84 8.44 2.95
C ASN A 70 -2.10 7.53 1.75
N VAL A 71 -3.09 6.62 1.78
CA VAL A 71 -3.44 5.82 0.59
C VAL A 71 -3.88 6.69 -0.60
N LEU A 72 -4.53 7.82 -0.35
CA LEU A 72 -4.95 8.77 -1.39
C LEU A 72 -3.84 9.75 -1.83
N MET A 73 -2.86 10.04 -0.98
CA MET A 73 -1.72 10.92 -1.25
C MET A 73 -0.55 10.15 -1.87
N ASP A 74 -0.34 8.90 -1.45
CA ASP A 74 0.61 7.91 -1.98
C ASP A 74 0.02 7.22 -3.24
N ARG A 75 -0.64 8.03 -4.07
CA ARG A 75 -1.29 7.64 -5.32
C ARG A 75 -0.30 7.11 -6.37
N GLN A 76 1.00 7.27 -6.13
CA GLN A 76 2.06 6.74 -6.95
C GLN A 76 2.70 5.55 -6.21
N GLY A 77 2.90 4.43 -6.91
CA GLY A 77 3.58 3.26 -6.34
C GLY A 77 4.99 3.62 -5.85
N PRO A 78 5.54 2.87 -4.88
CA PRO A 78 6.86 3.16 -4.34
C PRO A 78 7.93 3.11 -5.43
N ASP A 79 8.97 3.93 -5.32
CA ASP A 79 10.03 4.06 -6.34
C ASP A 79 10.66 2.70 -6.69
N LEU A 80 10.86 1.82 -5.71
CA LEU A 80 11.38 0.46 -5.92
C LEU A 80 10.49 -0.38 -6.85
N LEU A 81 9.17 -0.18 -6.80
CA LEU A 81 8.21 -0.86 -7.66
C LEU A 81 8.26 -0.31 -9.08
N ILE A 82 8.41 1.02 -9.22
CA ILE A 82 8.63 1.69 -10.51
C ILE A 82 9.90 1.14 -11.17
N GLU A 83 11.03 1.12 -10.45
CA GLU A 83 12.30 0.57 -10.94
C GLU A 83 12.19 -0.91 -11.35
N SER A 84 11.44 -1.71 -10.58
CA SER A 84 11.20 -3.12 -10.89
C SER A 84 10.44 -3.30 -12.21
N VAL A 85 9.40 -2.50 -12.43
CA VAL A 85 8.63 -2.49 -13.68
C VAL A 85 9.49 -2.05 -14.85
N GLU A 86 10.25 -0.96 -14.69
CA GLU A 86 11.15 -0.50 -15.75
C GLU A 86 12.19 -1.56 -16.14
N THR A 87 12.79 -2.21 -15.15
CA THR A 87 13.81 -3.24 -15.37
C THR A 87 13.24 -4.44 -16.11
N ALA A 88 12.03 -4.87 -15.73
CA ALA A 88 11.34 -5.98 -16.39
C ALA A 88 11.02 -5.65 -17.86
N ILE A 89 10.57 -4.42 -18.16
CA ILE A 89 10.28 -3.99 -19.52
C ILE A 89 11.57 -3.88 -20.36
N LYS A 90 12.63 -3.28 -19.81
CA LYS A 90 13.94 -3.17 -20.47
C LYS A 90 14.58 -4.53 -20.75
N SER A 91 14.24 -5.56 -19.96
CA SER A 91 14.72 -6.94 -20.15
C SER A 91 13.94 -7.73 -21.21
N THR A 92 12.82 -7.18 -21.71
CA THR A 92 11.98 -7.84 -22.71
C THR A 92 12.61 -7.74 -24.11
N PRO A 93 12.46 -8.74 -25.00
CA PRO A 93 12.91 -8.65 -26.38
C PRO A 93 12.37 -7.40 -27.09
N ASN A 94 13.19 -6.84 -27.98
CA ASN A 94 12.94 -5.58 -28.70
C ASN A 94 13.01 -4.29 -27.84
N THR A 95 13.34 -4.40 -26.55
CA THR A 95 13.67 -3.29 -25.64
C THR A 95 12.76 -2.06 -25.85
N PRO A 96 11.44 -2.22 -25.64
CA PRO A 96 10.50 -1.12 -25.77
C PRO A 96 10.89 0.09 -24.91
N GLU A 97 10.65 1.28 -25.46
CA GLU A 97 10.77 2.55 -24.75
C GLU A 97 9.49 2.79 -23.94
N ILE A 98 9.61 3.01 -22.64
CA ILE A 98 8.48 3.37 -21.78
C ILE A 98 8.21 4.86 -21.98
N VAL A 99 7.01 5.19 -22.43
CA VAL A 99 6.59 6.59 -22.63
C VAL A 99 5.65 7.08 -21.53
N ASP A 100 4.92 6.16 -20.91
CA ASP A 100 4.09 6.44 -19.75
C ASP A 100 4.07 5.24 -18.80
N LEU A 101 4.26 5.51 -17.51
CA LEU A 101 4.21 4.52 -16.45
C LEU A 101 3.53 5.13 -15.25
N HIS A 102 2.33 4.64 -14.96
CA HIS A 102 1.56 5.03 -13.79
C HIS A 102 1.30 3.79 -12.94
N ILE A 103 1.72 3.85 -11.67
CA ILE A 103 1.45 2.82 -10.67
C ILE A 103 0.68 3.47 -9.54
N TRP A 104 -0.42 2.88 -9.09
CA TRP A 104 -1.19 3.40 -7.97
C TRP A 104 -1.59 2.30 -6.99
N SER A 105 -1.73 2.65 -5.71
CA SER A 105 -2.23 1.73 -4.69
C SER A 105 -3.73 1.50 -4.86
N ILE A 106 -4.15 0.23 -4.78
CA ILE A 106 -5.56 -0.19 -4.72
C ILE A 106 -5.90 -0.89 -3.39
N GLY A 107 -4.92 -0.98 -2.48
CA GLY A 107 -5.05 -1.60 -1.16
C GLY A 107 -3.71 -1.63 -0.43
N PRO A 108 -3.68 -2.06 0.85
CA PRO A 108 -2.45 -2.13 1.63
C PRO A 108 -1.42 -3.05 0.94
N ASN A 109 -0.32 -2.47 0.45
CA ASN A 109 0.72 -3.17 -0.31
C ASN A 109 0.23 -3.88 -1.59
N ILE A 110 -0.88 -3.41 -2.19
CA ILE A 110 -1.45 -3.89 -3.45
C ILE A 110 -1.55 -2.74 -4.43
N TYR A 111 -1.02 -2.92 -5.63
CA TYR A 111 -0.87 -1.90 -6.65
C TYR A 111 -1.45 -2.33 -8.00
N SER A 112 -1.84 -1.36 -8.81
CA SER A 112 -2.16 -1.53 -10.22
C SER A 112 -1.25 -0.65 -11.07
N ALA A 113 -0.91 -1.12 -12.26
CA ALA A 113 -0.04 -0.43 -13.19
C ALA A 113 -0.72 -0.21 -14.55
N ALA A 114 -0.60 1.00 -15.09
CA ALA A 114 -0.86 1.33 -16.48
C ALA A 114 0.47 1.69 -17.16
N ILE A 115 0.75 1.02 -18.27
CA ILE A 115 2.04 1.07 -18.93
C ILE A 115 1.81 1.29 -20.42
N THR A 116 2.42 2.35 -20.96
CA THR A 116 2.45 2.59 -22.39
C THR A 116 3.89 2.48 -22.88
N VAL A 117 4.08 1.63 -23.87
CA VAL A 117 5.40 1.39 -24.48
C VAL A 117 5.38 1.65 -25.98
N VAL A 118 6.48 2.21 -26.48
CA VAL A 118 6.74 2.40 -27.91
C VAL A 118 7.83 1.45 -28.35
N SER A 119 7.64 0.79 -29.50
CA SER A 119 8.63 -0.12 -30.07
C SER A 119 8.74 -0.01 -31.58
N ASN A 120 9.94 -0.23 -32.11
CA ASN A 120 10.19 -0.27 -33.56
C ASN A 120 9.75 -1.61 -34.19
N LYS A 121 9.41 -2.61 -33.36
CA LYS A 121 9.03 -3.96 -33.76
C LYS A 121 7.77 -4.38 -33.01
N GLU A 122 7.00 -5.29 -33.59
CA GLU A 122 5.88 -5.90 -32.89
C GLU A 122 6.34 -6.57 -31.59
N ILE A 123 5.59 -6.32 -30.52
CA ILE A 123 5.83 -6.89 -29.19
C ILE A 123 4.60 -7.71 -28.80
N ASN A 124 4.86 -8.89 -28.26
CA ASN A 124 3.82 -9.73 -27.69
C ASN A 124 3.42 -9.18 -26.31
N VAL A 125 2.19 -8.66 -26.21
CA VAL A 125 1.61 -8.16 -24.95
C VAL A 125 1.61 -9.23 -23.85
N GLY A 126 1.43 -10.50 -24.20
CA GLY A 126 1.46 -11.62 -23.26
C GLY A 126 2.81 -11.80 -22.58
N LEU A 127 3.92 -11.52 -23.28
CA LEU A 127 5.26 -11.55 -22.72
C LEU A 127 5.43 -10.46 -21.65
N ILE A 128 5.06 -9.21 -21.96
CA ILE A 128 5.10 -8.11 -20.98
C ILE A 128 4.22 -8.44 -19.77
N LYS A 129 2.97 -8.90 -20.00
CA LYS A 129 2.07 -9.28 -18.90
C LYS A 129 2.65 -10.38 -18.02
N SER A 130 3.35 -11.36 -18.61
CA SER A 130 4.00 -12.44 -17.85
C SER A 130 5.16 -11.96 -16.99
N GLU A 131 5.91 -10.94 -17.45
CA GLU A 131 6.97 -10.32 -16.64
C GLU A 131 6.39 -9.50 -15.49
N MET A 132 5.30 -8.76 -15.73
CA MET A 132 4.63 -7.97 -14.70
C MET A 132 4.04 -8.85 -13.58
N GLN A 133 3.56 -10.05 -13.90
CA GLN A 133 3.07 -11.02 -12.91
C GLN A 133 4.15 -11.52 -11.93
N LYS A 134 5.43 -11.40 -12.28
CA LYS A 134 6.54 -11.78 -11.39
C LYS A 134 6.83 -10.73 -10.32
N ILE A 135 6.34 -9.50 -10.51
CA ILE A 135 6.58 -8.38 -9.59
C ILE A 135 5.57 -8.47 -8.45
N SER A 136 6.05 -8.72 -7.22
CA SER A 136 5.16 -8.85 -6.06
C SER A 136 4.43 -7.54 -5.79
N GLY A 137 3.12 -7.60 -5.56
CA GLY A 137 2.29 -6.45 -5.22
C GLY A 137 1.51 -5.87 -6.40
N ILE A 138 1.86 -6.16 -7.65
CA ILE A 138 1.06 -5.74 -8.81
C ILE A 138 -0.08 -6.74 -9.05
N ALA A 139 -1.31 -6.34 -8.73
CA ALA A 139 -2.50 -7.19 -8.91
C ALA A 139 -3.10 -7.08 -10.32
N HIS A 140 -3.03 -5.89 -10.91
CA HIS A 140 -3.62 -5.60 -12.22
C HIS A 140 -2.70 -4.74 -13.07
N THR A 141 -2.52 -5.13 -14.34
CA THR A 141 -1.68 -4.41 -15.31
C THR A 141 -2.43 -4.19 -16.61
N THR A 142 -2.46 -2.93 -17.05
CA THR A 142 -2.88 -2.55 -18.40
C THR A 142 -1.65 -2.17 -19.20
N VAL A 143 -1.50 -2.76 -20.39
CA VAL A 143 -0.34 -2.52 -21.27
C VAL A 143 -0.85 -2.06 -22.62
N GLU A 144 -0.44 -0.87 -23.02
CA GLU A 144 -0.66 -0.32 -24.35
C GLU A 144 0.67 -0.31 -25.13
N ILE A 145 0.63 -0.75 -26.39
CA ILE A 145 1.82 -0.84 -27.24
C ILE A 145 1.59 -0.02 -28.49
N HIS A 146 2.46 0.95 -28.73
CA HIS A 146 2.51 1.72 -29.98
C HIS A 146 3.70 1.27 -30.81
N LEU A 147 3.45 0.98 -32.09
CA LEU A 147 4.56 0.83 -33.03
C LEU A 147 5.04 2.22 -33.44
N ARG A 148 6.35 2.44 -33.38
CA ARG A 148 6.99 3.62 -33.95
C ARG A 148 6.85 3.52 -35.46
N GLY A 149 5.87 4.24 -36.02
CA GLY A 149 5.60 4.24 -37.45
C GLY A 149 6.85 4.65 -38.23
N ARG A 150 7.18 3.87 -39.28
CA ARG A 150 7.97 4.38 -40.39
C ARG A 150 7.14 5.50 -41.03
N HIS A 151 7.71 6.71 -41.11
CA HIS A 151 7.37 7.61 -42.20
C HIS A 151 7.72 6.95 -43.53
#